data_AF-A0AAV2MTE2-F1
#
_entry.id   AF-A0AAV2MTE2-F1
#
_cell.length_a   1.000
_cell.length_b   1.000
_cell.length_c   1.000
_cell.angle_alpha   90.00
_cell.angle_beta   90.00
_cell.angle_gamma   90.00
#
_symmetry.space_group_name_H-M   'P 1'
#
loop_
_entity.id
_entity.type
_entity.pdbx_description
1 polymer ?
#
loop_
_entity_poly.entity_id
_entity_poly.type
_entity_poly.pdbx_seq_one_letter_code
_entity_poly.pdbx_strand_id
1 'polypeptide(L)'
;MASANGSSYWLIDCMSSDSGLYTPPSILSLWLLLMVPLWILVLSTTLQRWRRVERFVVSHSDFFTYHSLFFDLLNCSYHILISIANFQHDANIFLIAVVLSFFLCPGLLLLHTFTCIERYIAVVFPVLYLTLRQRRGIWVRNCIVLGIWGVCWLYLGLFFVIPVTDHTIPLWILVSFVTIVISFCCVQVLFALRNPSPGDGQGLSRSRQRAFFTMVIIVSSLWLWLMSGIIPTSIVLPLLFLHRAGKLPKCFQRQ
;
A
#
# COMPACT_ATOMS: atom_id res chain seq x y z
N MET A 1 -30.04 20.06 -14.36
CA MET A 1 -29.22 19.86 -13.12
C MET A 1 -29.84 18.77 -12.27
N ALA A 2 -29.92 17.56 -12.80
CA ALA A 2 -30.45 16.38 -12.11
C ALA A 2 -29.58 15.19 -12.49
N SER A 3 -29.39 14.24 -11.57
CA SER A 3 -28.73 12.94 -11.76
C SER A 3 -27.18 12.87 -11.71
N ALA A 4 -26.54 13.50 -10.72
CA ALA A 4 -25.18 13.08 -10.29
C ALA A 4 -25.19 12.33 -8.93
N ASN A 5 -26.26 12.47 -8.13
CA ASN A 5 -26.35 11.85 -6.81
C ASN A 5 -26.68 10.36 -6.84
N GLY A 6 -27.23 9.83 -7.94
CA GLY A 6 -27.68 8.45 -8.00
C GLY A 6 -26.56 7.43 -7.79
N SER A 7 -25.39 7.63 -8.41
CA SER A 7 -24.29 6.65 -8.43
C SER A 7 -23.69 6.34 -7.04
N SER A 8 -23.73 7.30 -6.12
CA SER A 8 -23.16 7.17 -4.78
C SER A 8 -24.02 6.26 -3.89
N TYR A 9 -25.35 6.30 -4.03
CA TYR A 9 -26.27 5.53 -3.20
C TYR A 9 -26.22 4.02 -3.48
N TRP A 10 -25.96 3.60 -4.73
CA TRP A 10 -25.90 2.17 -5.06
C TRP A 10 -24.69 1.45 -4.48
N LEU A 11 -23.57 2.15 -4.33
CA LEU A 11 -22.37 1.60 -3.72
C LEU A 11 -22.58 1.36 -2.22
N ILE A 12 -23.42 2.20 -1.58
CA ILE A 12 -23.84 2.09 -0.19
C ILE A 12 -24.79 0.89 -0.02
N ASP A 13 -25.81 0.75 -0.87
CA ASP A 13 -26.77 -0.37 -0.80
C ASP A 13 -26.11 -1.74 -1.04
N CYS A 14 -25.12 -1.83 -1.94
CA CYS A 14 -24.45 -3.10 -2.20
C CYS A 14 -23.53 -3.54 -1.06
N MET A 15 -22.93 -2.59 -0.35
CA MET A 15 -22.08 -2.88 0.81
C MET A 15 -22.87 -3.05 2.11
N SER A 16 -24.17 -2.71 2.11
CA SER A 16 -25.09 -3.02 3.22
C SER A 16 -25.62 -4.46 3.18
N SER A 17 -25.25 -5.28 2.18
CA SER A 17 -25.53 -6.72 2.20
C SER A 17 -24.78 -7.39 3.36
N ASP A 18 -25.35 -8.44 3.97
CA ASP A 18 -24.77 -9.14 5.14
C ASP A 18 -23.28 -9.50 4.96
N SER A 19 -22.85 -9.80 3.73
CA SER A 19 -21.44 -10.07 3.42
C SER A 19 -20.52 -8.86 3.64
N GLY A 20 -20.99 -7.64 3.37
CA GLY A 20 -20.25 -6.39 3.53
C GLY A 20 -20.01 -6.00 5.00
N LEU A 21 -20.83 -6.50 5.92
CA LEU A 21 -20.71 -6.24 7.36
C LEU A 21 -19.49 -6.97 7.98
N TYR A 22 -19.19 -8.20 7.50
CA TYR A 22 -18.13 -9.05 8.07
C TYR A 22 -16.76 -8.91 7.39
N THR A 23 -16.70 -8.44 6.14
CA THR A 23 -15.43 -8.27 5.40
C THR A 23 -14.48 -7.22 6.00
N PRO A 24 -14.89 -6.00 6.37
CA PRO A 24 -13.97 -5.00 6.91
C PRO A 24 -13.34 -5.37 8.26
N PRO A 25 -14.10 -5.89 9.25
CA PRO A 25 -13.53 -6.28 10.55
C PRO A 25 -12.55 -7.46 10.46
N SER A 26 -12.81 -8.42 9.57
CA SER A 26 -11.92 -9.57 9.35
C SER A 26 -10.61 -9.15 8.67
N ILE A 27 -10.68 -8.23 7.71
CA ILE A 27 -9.49 -7.63 7.09
C ILE A 27 -8.72 -6.80 8.12
N LEU A 28 -9.40 -5.96 8.90
CA LEU A 28 -8.78 -5.16 9.96
C LEU A 28 -8.07 -6.04 10.99
N SER A 29 -8.68 -7.13 11.45
CA SER A 29 -8.07 -8.03 12.43
C SER A 29 -6.85 -8.76 11.86
N LEU A 30 -6.89 -9.24 10.62
CA LEU A 30 -5.72 -9.83 9.96
C LEU A 30 -4.59 -8.81 9.78
N TRP A 31 -4.95 -7.57 9.40
CA TRP A 31 -3.99 -6.49 9.19
C TRP A 31 -3.34 -6.05 10.50
N LEU A 32 -4.12 -5.88 11.57
CA LEU A 32 -3.59 -5.58 12.91
C LEU A 32 -2.68 -6.71 13.42
N LEU A 33 -3.08 -7.97 13.25
CA LEU A 33 -2.28 -9.12 13.68
C LEU A 33 -0.93 -9.19 12.98
N LEU A 34 -0.87 -8.84 11.68
CA LEU A 34 0.36 -8.92 10.89
C LEU A 34 1.22 -7.67 11.02
N MET A 35 0.61 -6.48 11.00
CA MET A 35 1.32 -5.20 10.93
C MET A 35 1.74 -4.68 12.29
N VAL A 36 0.93 -4.82 13.34
CA VAL A 36 1.29 -4.32 14.68
C VAL A 36 2.62 -4.93 15.17
N PRO A 37 2.87 -6.26 15.06
CA PRO A 37 4.16 -6.82 15.44
C PRO A 37 5.31 -6.29 14.59
N LEU A 38 5.06 -6.10 13.28
CA LEU A 38 6.06 -5.60 12.33
C LEU A 38 6.45 -4.17 12.67
N TRP A 39 5.48 -3.34 13.05
CA TRP A 39 5.70 -1.97 13.47
C TRP A 39 6.41 -1.89 14.82
N ILE A 40 5.99 -2.71 15.80
CA ILE A 40 6.68 -2.80 17.09
C ILE A 40 8.13 -3.25 16.87
N LEU A 41 8.39 -4.16 15.94
CA LEU A 41 9.73 -4.61 15.59
C LEU A 41 10.56 -3.49 14.93
N VAL A 42 9.97 -2.73 13.99
CA VAL A 42 10.63 -1.56 13.37
C VAL A 42 10.91 -0.46 14.40
N LEU A 43 9.94 -0.16 15.27
CA LEU A 43 10.09 0.87 16.31
C LEU A 43 11.11 0.43 17.37
N SER A 44 11.08 -0.84 17.79
CA SER A 44 12.02 -1.36 18.79
C SER A 44 13.44 -1.43 18.23
N THR A 45 13.63 -1.81 16.96
CA THR A 45 14.96 -1.84 16.34
C THR A 45 15.52 -0.43 16.13
N THR A 46 14.69 0.55 15.77
CA THR A 46 15.10 1.95 15.67
C THR A 46 15.43 2.54 17.05
N LEU A 47 14.60 2.29 18.06
CA LEU A 47 14.86 2.69 19.46
C LEU A 47 16.12 2.02 20.03
N GLN A 48 16.32 0.72 19.76
CA GLN A 48 17.53 0.00 20.20
C GLN A 48 18.80 0.49 19.52
N ARG A 49 18.72 0.93 18.26
CA ARG A 49 19.83 1.57 17.54
C ARG A 49 20.12 2.95 18.12
N TRP A 50 19.07 3.72 18.40
CA TRP A 50 19.19 5.03 19.04
C TRP A 50 19.85 4.93 20.42
N ARG A 51 19.47 3.94 21.25
CA ARG A 51 20.10 3.72 22.56
C ARG A 51 21.54 3.21 22.50
N ARG A 52 21.95 2.53 21.42
CA ARG A 52 23.31 1.97 21.27
C ARG A 52 24.33 2.92 20.66
N VAL A 53 23.91 4.08 20.13
CA VAL A 53 24.79 5.01 19.42
C VAL A 53 24.68 6.40 20.05
N GLU A 54 25.64 6.77 20.89
CA GLU A 54 25.79 8.12 21.48
C GLU A 54 26.08 9.26 20.47
N ARG A 55 25.94 9.04 19.16
CA ARG A 55 26.09 10.11 18.16
C ARG A 55 24.92 10.11 17.19
N PHE A 56 24.12 11.17 17.34
CA PHE A 56 23.09 11.65 16.45
C PHE A 56 23.52 11.64 14.97
N VAL A 57 23.28 10.53 14.29
CA VAL A 57 22.99 10.54 12.86
C VAL A 57 21.83 9.57 12.69
N VAL A 58 20.60 10.10 12.71
CA VAL A 58 19.43 9.35 12.23
C VAL A 58 19.84 8.78 10.87
N SER A 59 19.89 7.44 10.78
CA SER A 59 20.30 6.78 9.55
C SER A 59 19.32 7.18 8.45
N HIS A 60 19.80 7.93 7.46
CA HIS A 60 18.99 8.45 6.35
C HIS A 60 18.10 7.37 5.68
N SER A 61 18.47 6.09 5.80
CA SER A 61 17.71 4.88 5.39
C SER A 61 16.27 4.77 5.92
N ASP A 62 15.89 5.53 6.96
CA ASP A 62 14.60 5.34 7.62
C ASP A 62 13.54 6.37 7.16
N PHE A 63 13.90 7.31 6.27
CA PHE A 63 13.02 8.39 5.82
C PHE A 63 11.74 7.90 5.13
N PHE A 64 11.85 7.06 4.10
CA PHE A 64 10.68 6.49 3.43
C PHE A 64 9.90 5.54 4.35
N THR A 65 10.59 4.85 5.26
CA THR A 65 9.97 3.98 6.27
C THR A 65 9.02 4.77 7.18
N TYR A 66 9.42 5.96 7.65
CA TYR A 66 8.56 6.80 8.49
C TYR A 66 7.32 7.29 7.74
N HIS A 67 7.48 7.72 6.49
CA HIS A 67 6.33 8.11 5.66
C HIS A 67 5.43 6.91 5.37
N SER A 68 5.97 5.73 5.09
CA SER A 68 5.19 4.50 4.93
C SER A 68 4.38 4.19 6.19
N LEU A 69 5.03 4.22 7.37
CA LEU A 69 4.36 4.01 8.66
C LEU A 69 3.23 5.02 8.92
N PHE A 70 3.42 6.28 8.50
CA PHE A 70 2.39 7.31 8.62
C PHE A 70 1.18 7.00 7.71
N PHE A 71 1.42 6.62 6.45
CA PHE A 71 0.34 6.22 5.55
C PHE A 71 -0.36 4.93 6.02
N ASP A 72 0.40 3.99 6.57
CA ASP A 72 -0.10 2.76 7.17
C ASP A 72 -0.99 3.04 8.40
N LEU A 73 -0.64 4.03 9.24
CA LEU A 73 -1.50 4.54 10.33
C LEU A 73 -2.82 5.11 9.82
N LEU A 74 -2.75 5.93 8.78
CA LEU A 74 -3.95 6.48 8.17
C LEU A 74 -4.80 5.36 7.55
N ASN A 75 -4.19 4.33 6.98
CA ASN A 75 -4.92 3.17 6.45
C ASN A 75 -5.63 2.38 7.56
N CYS A 76 -5.02 2.21 8.74
CA CYS A 76 -5.73 1.69 9.91
C CYS A 76 -6.96 2.52 10.26
N SER A 77 -6.83 3.85 10.25
CA SER A 77 -7.94 4.75 10.55
C SER A 77 -9.08 4.62 9.53
N TYR A 78 -8.75 4.43 8.25
CA TYR A 78 -9.71 4.12 7.19
C TYR A 78 -10.50 2.83 7.50
N HIS A 79 -9.82 1.74 7.87
CA HIS A 79 -10.46 0.48 8.21
C HIS A 79 -11.36 0.57 9.46
N ILE A 80 -11.02 1.43 10.42
CA ILE A 80 -11.87 1.71 11.57
C ILE A 80 -13.12 2.50 11.13
N LEU A 81 -12.94 3.56 10.33
CA LEU A 81 -14.04 4.40 9.85
C LEU A 81 -15.04 3.62 9.00
N ILE A 82 -14.57 2.76 8.07
CA ILE A 82 -15.45 1.94 7.24
C ILE A 82 -16.24 0.93 8.09
N SER A 83 -15.64 0.39 9.15
CA SER A 83 -16.32 -0.54 10.07
C SER A 83 -17.39 0.19 10.88
N ILE A 84 -17.11 1.41 11.36
CA ILE A 84 -18.09 2.25 12.05
C ILE A 84 -19.22 2.65 11.11
N ALA A 85 -18.90 3.07 9.89
CA ALA A 85 -19.88 3.44 8.88
C ALA A 85 -20.86 2.30 8.59
N ASN A 86 -20.35 1.08 8.47
CA ASN A 86 -21.17 -0.11 8.26
C ASN A 86 -22.02 -0.46 9.49
N PHE A 87 -21.48 -0.31 10.71
CA PHE A 87 -22.25 -0.57 11.93
C PHE A 87 -23.38 0.44 12.14
N GLN A 88 -23.10 1.72 11.93
CA GLN A 88 -24.05 2.81 12.13
C GLN A 88 -24.97 3.06 10.92
N HIS A 89 -24.69 2.43 9.77
CA HIS A 89 -25.37 2.66 8.49
C HIS A 89 -25.34 4.16 8.10
N ASP A 90 -24.26 4.87 8.46
CA ASP A 90 -24.10 6.31 8.20
C ASP A 90 -23.32 6.56 6.89
N ALA A 91 -24.03 7.08 5.89
CA ALA A 91 -23.49 7.41 4.58
C ALA A 91 -22.40 8.49 4.60
N ASN A 92 -22.40 9.39 5.60
CA ASN A 92 -21.39 10.46 5.69
C ASN A 92 -20.05 9.89 6.16
N ILE A 93 -20.06 9.04 7.18
CA ILE A 93 -18.86 8.37 7.69
C ILE A 93 -18.30 7.45 6.60
N PHE A 94 -19.19 6.79 5.86
CA PHE A 94 -18.84 5.98 4.70
C PHE A 94 -18.11 6.80 3.62
N LEU A 95 -18.66 7.95 3.23
CA LEU A 95 -18.05 8.83 2.23
C LEU A 95 -16.67 9.34 2.69
N ILE A 96 -16.52 9.70 3.97
CA ILE A 96 -15.22 10.10 4.55
C ILE A 96 -14.20 8.96 4.42
N ALA A 97 -14.60 7.73 4.73
CA ALA A 97 -13.72 6.56 4.60
C ALA A 97 -13.32 6.35 3.13
N VAL A 98 -14.25 6.45 2.18
CA VAL A 98 -13.97 6.35 0.75
C VAL A 98 -12.96 7.43 0.31
N VAL A 99 -13.21 8.69 0.64
CA VAL A 99 -12.31 9.82 0.34
C VAL A 99 -10.90 9.58 0.89
N LEU A 100 -10.81 9.09 2.13
CA LEU A 100 -9.54 8.76 2.76
C LEU A 100 -8.82 7.62 2.01
N SER A 101 -9.55 6.58 1.58
CA SER A 101 -8.99 5.48 0.78
C SER A 101 -8.38 5.97 -0.54
N PHE A 102 -9.10 6.83 -1.27
CA PHE A 102 -8.61 7.43 -2.50
C PHE A 102 -7.33 8.23 -2.30
N PHE A 103 -7.25 8.98 -1.21
CA PHE A 103 -6.03 9.71 -0.87
C PHE A 103 -4.84 8.77 -0.54
N LEU A 104 -5.08 7.70 0.23
CA LEU A 104 -4.02 6.84 0.75
C LEU A 104 -3.46 5.83 -0.26
N CYS A 105 -4.31 5.32 -1.16
CA CYS A 105 -3.95 4.24 -2.07
C CYS A 105 -2.71 4.53 -2.94
N PRO A 106 -2.64 5.64 -3.71
CA PRO A 106 -1.44 5.93 -4.52
C PRO A 106 -0.20 6.21 -3.65
N GLY A 107 -0.38 6.81 -2.47
CA GLY A 107 0.71 7.13 -1.55
C GLY A 107 1.42 5.89 -1.04
N LEU A 108 0.65 4.90 -0.56
CA LEU A 108 1.16 3.60 -0.11
C LEU A 108 1.94 2.89 -1.23
N LEU A 109 1.33 2.78 -2.42
CA LEU A 109 1.95 2.10 -3.57
C LEU A 109 3.30 2.74 -3.96
N LEU A 110 3.34 4.07 -4.04
CA LEU A 110 4.55 4.79 -4.43
C LEU A 110 5.63 4.71 -3.35
N LEU A 111 5.29 4.90 -2.07
CA LEU A 111 6.25 4.82 -0.95
C LEU A 111 6.91 3.45 -0.87
N HIS A 112 6.15 2.37 -1.08
CA HIS A 112 6.70 1.02 -1.15
C HIS A 112 7.61 0.82 -2.36
N THR A 113 7.24 1.36 -3.52
CA THR A 113 8.08 1.31 -4.73
C THR A 113 9.41 2.02 -4.51
N PHE A 114 9.38 3.23 -3.96
CA PHE A 114 10.60 3.99 -3.66
C PHE A 114 11.46 3.33 -2.59
N THR A 115 10.83 2.69 -1.60
CA THR A 115 11.55 1.87 -0.62
C THR A 115 12.24 0.68 -1.31
N CYS A 116 11.57 0.01 -2.24
CA CYS A 116 12.15 -1.09 -3.02
C CYS A 116 13.34 -0.62 -3.88
N ILE A 117 13.19 0.52 -4.57
CA ILE A 117 14.25 1.14 -5.38
C ILE A 117 15.44 1.53 -4.52
N GLU A 118 15.22 2.14 -3.34
CA GLU A 118 16.31 2.51 -2.43
C GLU A 118 17.13 1.28 -2.02
N ARG A 119 16.45 0.17 -1.69
CA ARG A 119 17.09 -1.09 -1.34
C ARG A 119 17.81 -1.73 -2.52
N TYR A 120 17.23 -1.67 -3.70
CA TYR A 120 17.87 -2.09 -4.95
C TYR A 120 19.17 -1.33 -5.20
N ILE A 121 19.15 0.00 -5.14
CA ILE A 121 20.35 0.83 -5.34
C ILE A 121 21.40 0.52 -4.27
N ALA A 122 21.01 0.34 -3.01
CA ALA A 122 21.93 0.02 -1.92
C ALA A 122 22.69 -1.30 -2.14
N VAL A 123 22.04 -2.31 -2.73
CA VAL A 123 22.63 -3.64 -2.96
C VAL A 123 23.41 -3.69 -4.28
N VAL A 124 22.82 -3.20 -5.36
CA VAL A 124 23.38 -3.34 -6.72
C VAL A 124 24.41 -2.26 -7.03
N PHE A 125 24.23 -1.04 -6.49
CA PHE A 125 25.10 0.10 -6.76
C PHE A 125 25.51 0.81 -5.45
N PRO A 126 26.32 0.16 -4.59
CA PRO A 126 26.66 0.68 -3.27
C PRO A 126 27.39 2.04 -3.32
N VAL A 127 28.22 2.28 -4.34
CA VAL A 127 28.90 3.57 -4.54
C VAL A 127 27.90 4.69 -4.83
N LEU A 128 26.95 4.44 -5.74
CA LEU A 128 25.87 5.39 -6.06
C LEU A 128 25.00 5.67 -4.82
N TYR A 129 24.68 4.63 -4.04
CA TYR A 129 23.94 4.77 -2.80
C TYR A 129 24.66 5.68 -1.79
N LEU A 130 25.97 5.52 -1.62
CA LEU A 130 26.76 6.37 -0.71
C LEU A 130 26.79 7.84 -1.18
N THR A 131 26.90 8.09 -2.48
CA THR A 131 26.81 9.45 -3.04
C THR A 131 25.42 10.05 -2.83
N LEU A 132 24.36 9.26 -3.05
CA LEU A 132 22.97 9.65 -2.80
C LEU A 132 22.63 9.78 -1.31
N ARG A 133 23.46 9.26 -0.41
CA ARG A 133 23.29 9.43 1.05
C ARG A 133 23.77 10.80 1.54
N GLN A 134 24.60 11.49 0.77
CA GLN A 134 25.16 12.79 1.16
C GLN A 134 24.11 13.92 1.08
N ARG A 135 24.48 15.17 1.38
CA ARG A 135 23.55 16.32 1.54
C ARG A 135 22.52 16.50 0.39
N ARG A 136 22.87 16.13 -0.85
CA ARG A 136 21.96 16.15 -2.02
C ARG A 136 20.82 15.11 -1.93
N GLY A 137 21.05 13.99 -1.24
CA GLY A 137 20.08 12.92 -1.04
C GLY A 137 18.84 13.34 -0.27
N ILE A 138 19.01 14.18 0.75
CA ILE A 138 17.89 14.66 1.57
C ILE A 138 16.93 15.47 0.71
N TRP A 139 17.47 16.35 -0.14
CA TRP A 139 16.67 17.17 -1.04
C TRP A 139 15.88 16.31 -2.04
N VAL A 140 16.55 15.34 -2.67
CA VAL A 140 15.89 14.40 -3.60
C VAL A 140 14.76 13.63 -2.92
N ARG A 141 14.98 13.10 -1.71
CA ARG A 141 13.95 12.36 -0.96
C ARG A 141 12.76 13.24 -0.59
N ASN A 142 13.01 14.49 -0.16
CA ASN A 142 11.95 15.44 0.13
C ASN A 142 11.14 15.80 -1.13
N CYS A 143 11.81 16.01 -2.26
CA CYS A 143 11.14 16.23 -3.55
C CYS A 143 10.29 15.03 -3.98
N ILE A 144 10.80 13.81 -3.79
CA ILE A 144 10.04 12.58 -4.06
C ILE A 144 8.80 12.52 -3.18
N VAL A 145 8.93 12.73 -1.87
CA VAL A 145 7.78 12.72 -0.95
C VAL A 145 6.78 13.79 -1.34
N LEU A 146 7.22 15.03 -1.59
CA LEU A 146 6.34 16.09 -2.06
C LEU A 146 5.60 15.69 -3.34
N GLY A 147 6.29 15.04 -4.28
CA GLY A 147 5.69 14.47 -5.49
C GLY A 147 4.64 13.40 -5.19
N ILE A 148 4.91 12.49 -4.26
CA ILE A 148 3.95 11.46 -3.81
C ILE A 148 2.70 12.11 -3.25
N TRP A 149 2.84 13.09 -2.35
CA TRP A 149 1.70 13.85 -1.81
C TRP A 149 0.92 14.56 -2.92
N GLY A 150 1.62 15.16 -3.89
CA GLY A 150 1.01 15.76 -5.07
C GLY A 150 0.19 14.77 -5.89
N VAL A 151 0.71 13.56 -6.12
CA VAL A 151 -0.04 12.48 -6.80
C VAL A 151 -1.25 12.04 -5.99
N CYS A 152 -1.15 11.95 -4.66
CA CYS A 152 -2.28 11.62 -3.78
C CYS A 152 -3.40 12.66 -3.90
N TRP A 153 -3.06 13.95 -3.83
CA TRP A 153 -4.01 15.04 -4.01
C TRP A 153 -4.60 15.09 -5.42
N LEU A 154 -3.78 14.87 -6.44
CA LEU A 154 -4.23 14.83 -7.83
C LEU A 154 -5.26 13.69 -8.03
N TYR A 155 -4.94 12.50 -7.54
CA TYR A 155 -5.83 11.35 -7.64
C TYR A 155 -7.14 11.56 -6.85
N LEU A 156 -7.07 12.18 -5.68
CA LEU A 156 -8.26 12.61 -4.94
C LEU A 156 -9.07 13.67 -5.71
N GLY A 157 -8.41 14.62 -6.37
CA GLY A 157 -9.09 15.60 -7.22
C GLY A 157 -9.80 14.95 -8.40
N LEU A 158 -9.18 13.97 -9.04
CA LEU A 158 -9.77 13.19 -10.13
C LEU A 158 -11.03 12.43 -9.67
N PHE A 159 -11.06 11.94 -8.43
CA PHE A 159 -12.24 11.29 -7.86
C PHE A 159 -13.48 12.20 -7.83
N PHE A 160 -13.32 13.52 -7.65
CA PHE A 160 -14.44 14.46 -7.65
C PHE A 160 -14.86 14.93 -9.05
N VAL A 161 -13.98 14.82 -10.04
CA VAL A 161 -14.20 15.36 -11.39
C VAL A 161 -14.66 14.28 -12.37
N ILE A 162 -14.11 13.06 -12.26
CA ILE A 162 -14.33 11.97 -13.20
C ILE A 162 -15.51 11.10 -12.74
N PRO A 163 -16.37 10.63 -13.66
CA PRO A 163 -17.43 9.69 -13.32
C PRO A 163 -16.92 8.39 -12.69
N VAL A 164 -17.77 7.79 -11.85
CA VAL A 164 -17.46 6.59 -11.05
C VAL A 164 -17.08 5.37 -11.93
N THR A 165 -17.39 5.34 -13.21
CA THR A 165 -16.99 4.22 -14.09
C THR A 165 -15.51 4.27 -14.49
N ASP A 166 -14.94 5.47 -14.59
CA ASP A 166 -13.65 5.66 -15.28
C ASP A 166 -12.50 5.98 -14.30
N HIS A 167 -12.81 6.36 -13.06
CA HIS A 167 -11.83 6.72 -12.03
C HIS A 167 -10.91 5.56 -11.62
N THR A 168 -11.30 4.30 -11.88
CA THR A 168 -10.50 3.12 -11.51
C THR A 168 -9.32 2.91 -12.47
N ILE A 169 -9.42 3.38 -13.71
CA ILE A 169 -8.43 3.14 -14.77
C ILE A 169 -7.04 3.68 -14.39
N PRO A 170 -6.89 4.94 -13.92
CA PRO A 170 -5.58 5.46 -13.51
C PRO A 170 -4.93 4.65 -12.39
N LEU A 171 -5.74 4.13 -11.44
CA LEU A 171 -5.24 3.32 -10.34
C LEU A 171 -4.73 1.97 -10.84
N TRP A 172 -5.46 1.30 -11.73
CA TRP A 172 -5.01 0.02 -12.32
C TRP A 172 -3.71 0.16 -13.09
N ILE A 173 -3.55 1.26 -13.84
CA ILE A 173 -2.29 1.58 -14.53
C ILE A 173 -1.16 1.78 -13.52
N LEU A 174 -1.40 2.59 -12.48
CA LEU A 174 -0.41 2.84 -11.42
C LEU A 174 0.00 1.56 -10.70
N VAL A 175 -0.97 0.74 -10.31
CA VAL A 175 -0.74 -0.57 -9.66
C VAL A 175 0.09 -1.47 -10.55
N SER A 176 -0.28 -1.61 -11.82
CA SER A 176 0.46 -2.47 -12.77
C SER A 176 1.90 -2.01 -12.92
N PHE A 177 2.12 -0.70 -13.07
CA PHE A 177 3.46 -0.11 -13.16
C PHE A 177 4.29 -0.37 -11.90
N VAL A 178 3.73 -0.08 -10.73
CA VAL A 178 4.38 -0.31 -9.42
C VAL A 178 4.76 -1.77 -9.24
N THR A 179 3.85 -2.68 -9.56
CA THR A 179 4.09 -4.12 -9.47
C THR A 179 5.25 -4.57 -10.36
N ILE A 180 5.32 -4.11 -11.61
CA ILE A 180 6.42 -4.42 -12.53
C ILE A 180 7.76 -3.94 -11.95
N VAL A 181 7.80 -2.71 -11.44
CA VAL A 181 9.01 -2.11 -10.87
C VAL A 181 9.47 -2.88 -9.63
N ILE A 182 8.57 -3.17 -8.69
CA ILE A 182 8.89 -3.92 -7.47
C ILE A 182 9.40 -5.32 -7.82
N SER A 183 8.73 -6.06 -8.72
CA SER A 183 9.17 -7.38 -9.14
C SER A 183 10.56 -7.35 -9.78
N PHE A 184 10.83 -6.38 -10.65
CA PHE A 184 12.15 -6.20 -11.24
C PHE A 184 13.21 -5.93 -10.15
N CYS A 185 12.97 -4.98 -9.25
CA CYS A 185 13.88 -4.66 -8.16
C CYS A 185 14.17 -5.88 -7.27
N CYS A 186 13.15 -6.67 -6.92
CA CYS A 186 13.31 -7.88 -6.11
C CYS A 186 14.16 -8.95 -6.80
N VAL A 187 13.92 -9.21 -8.09
CA VAL A 187 14.70 -10.19 -8.86
C VAL A 187 16.16 -9.77 -8.96
N GLN A 188 16.43 -8.49 -9.22
CA GLN A 188 17.79 -7.98 -9.32
C GLN A 188 18.54 -8.00 -7.99
N VAL A 189 17.88 -7.62 -6.89
CA VAL A 189 18.45 -7.74 -5.54
C VAL A 189 18.76 -9.20 -5.23
N LEU A 190 17.86 -10.13 -5.58
CA LEU A 190 18.09 -11.56 -5.39
C LEU A 190 19.30 -12.06 -6.20
N PHE A 191 19.42 -11.65 -7.47
CA PHE A 191 20.54 -12.03 -8.32
C PHE A 191 21.87 -11.49 -7.77
N ALA A 192 21.91 -10.21 -7.38
CA ALA A 192 23.08 -9.59 -6.79
C ALA A 192 23.50 -10.23 -5.45
N LEU A 193 22.53 -10.65 -4.63
CA LEU A 193 22.82 -11.34 -3.37
C LEU A 193 23.23 -12.81 -3.57
N ARG A 194 22.75 -13.46 -4.64
CA ARG A 194 23.07 -14.87 -4.94
C ARG A 194 24.47 -15.05 -5.50
N ASN A 195 25.02 -14.07 -6.21
CA ASN A 195 26.37 -14.15 -6.75
C ASN A 195 27.38 -13.70 -5.67
N PRO A 196 28.09 -14.63 -5.01
CA PRO A 196 29.08 -14.25 -4.01
C PRO A 196 30.21 -13.45 -4.66
N SER A 197 30.67 -12.40 -3.98
CA SER A 197 31.91 -11.72 -4.39
C SER A 197 33.05 -12.74 -4.37
N PRO A 198 34.01 -12.66 -5.32
CA PRO A 198 35.08 -13.66 -5.51
C PRO A 198 36.12 -13.76 -4.36
N GLY A 199 35.78 -13.31 -3.15
CA GLY A 199 36.57 -13.47 -1.92
C GLY A 199 35.76 -13.86 -0.68
N ASP A 200 34.43 -14.03 -0.78
CA ASP A 200 33.64 -14.57 0.32
C ASP A 200 33.70 -16.10 0.27
N GLY A 201 34.29 -16.71 1.30
CA GLY A 201 34.27 -18.16 1.48
C GLY A 201 32.84 -18.71 1.42
N GLN A 202 32.70 -19.97 1.02
CA GLN A 202 31.46 -20.67 0.64
C GLN A 202 30.28 -20.66 1.65
N GLY A 203 30.41 -19.99 2.79
CA GLY A 203 29.31 -19.76 3.73
C GLY A 203 28.57 -18.46 3.41
N LEU A 204 27.35 -18.58 2.87
CA LEU A 204 26.40 -17.46 2.78
C LEU A 204 26.24 -16.85 4.18
N SER A 205 26.76 -15.64 4.40
CA SER A 205 26.71 -15.02 5.72
C SER A 205 25.24 -14.91 6.19
N ARG A 206 24.93 -15.56 7.32
CA ARG A 206 23.60 -15.65 7.94
C ARG A 206 22.90 -14.28 8.06
N SER A 207 23.66 -13.19 8.12
CA SER A 207 23.18 -11.81 8.11
C SER A 207 22.55 -11.39 6.77
N ARG A 208 23.14 -11.77 5.62
CA ARG A 208 22.59 -11.47 4.28
C ARG A 208 21.27 -12.21 4.03
N GLN A 209 21.20 -13.47 4.45
CA GLN A 209 19.98 -14.28 4.32
C GLN A 209 18.84 -13.74 5.19
N ARG A 210 19.14 -13.27 6.40
CA ARG A 210 18.14 -12.66 7.29
C ARG A 210 17.56 -11.36 6.72
N ALA A 211 18.41 -10.48 6.18
CA ALA A 211 17.95 -9.24 5.56
C ALA A 211 17.09 -9.48 4.32
N PHE A 212 17.44 -10.50 3.52
CA PHE A 212 16.66 -10.95 2.38
C PHE A 212 15.28 -11.46 2.79
N PHE A 213 15.20 -12.33 3.80
CA PHE A 213 13.93 -12.88 4.27
C PHE A 213 12.97 -11.79 4.75
N THR A 214 13.49 -10.77 5.43
CA THR A 214 12.67 -9.62 5.85
C THR A 214 12.13 -8.82 4.65
N MET A 215 12.92 -8.60 3.59
CA MET A 215 12.42 -7.93 2.39
C MET A 215 11.35 -8.75 1.67
N VAL A 216 11.54 -10.06 1.54
CA VAL A 216 10.55 -10.94 0.92
C VAL A 216 9.25 -10.94 1.71
N ILE A 217 9.30 -10.97 3.04
CA ILE A 217 8.10 -10.86 3.90
C ILE A 217 7.38 -9.53 3.68
N ILE A 218 8.10 -8.40 3.62
CA ILE A 218 7.50 -7.08 3.42
C ILE A 218 6.87 -6.97 2.03
N VAL A 219 7.52 -7.52 1.00
CA VAL A 219 6.97 -7.51 -0.36
C VAL A 219 5.77 -8.45 -0.46
N SER A 220 5.82 -9.64 0.14
CA SER A 220 4.71 -10.58 0.09
C SER A 220 3.49 -10.09 0.88
N SER A 221 3.67 -9.44 2.04
CA SER A 221 2.58 -8.81 2.77
C SER A 221 1.91 -7.69 1.95
N LEU A 222 2.70 -6.95 1.18
CA LEU A 222 2.18 -5.94 0.26
C LEU A 222 1.37 -6.56 -0.88
N TRP A 223 1.86 -7.65 -1.49
CA TRP A 223 1.11 -8.38 -2.51
C TRP A 223 -0.21 -8.94 -1.96
N LEU A 224 -0.20 -9.43 -0.73
CA LEU A 224 -1.41 -9.90 -0.06
C LEU A 224 -2.41 -8.75 0.16
N TRP A 225 -1.94 -7.56 0.56
CA TRP A 225 -2.79 -6.37 0.68
C TRP A 225 -3.36 -5.94 -0.68
N LEU A 226 -2.51 -5.88 -1.70
CA LEU A 226 -2.90 -5.50 -3.06
C LEU A 226 -3.97 -6.45 -3.62
N MET A 227 -3.73 -7.76 -3.49
CA MET A 227 -4.67 -8.79 -3.96
C MET A 227 -5.97 -8.79 -3.17
N SER A 228 -5.91 -8.54 -1.85
CA SER A 228 -7.09 -8.42 -1.00
C SER A 228 -8.01 -7.26 -1.42
N GLY A 229 -7.45 -6.14 -1.91
CA GLY A 229 -8.26 -5.01 -2.42
C GLY A 229 -8.73 -5.17 -3.88
N ILE A 230 -7.91 -5.80 -4.72
CA ILE A 230 -8.16 -6.01 -6.15
C ILE A 230 -9.22 -7.06 -6.40
N ILE A 231 -9.18 -8.18 -5.67
CA ILE A 231 -10.06 -9.33 -5.95
C ILE A 231 -11.55 -8.99 -5.71
N PRO A 232 -11.95 -8.36 -4.60
CA PRO A 232 -13.34 -7.99 -4.37
C PRO A 232 -13.84 -6.99 -5.40
N THR A 233 -13.06 -5.95 -5.70
CA THR A 233 -13.44 -4.91 -6.67
C THR A 233 -13.58 -5.50 -8.08
N SER A 234 -12.66 -6.38 -8.49
CA SER A 234 -12.67 -7.03 -9.80
C SER A 234 -13.77 -8.07 -9.99
N ILE A 235 -14.30 -8.67 -8.91
CA ILE A 235 -15.41 -9.63 -8.97
C ILE A 235 -16.76 -8.90 -8.86
N VAL A 236 -16.84 -7.90 -7.99
CA VAL A 236 -18.07 -7.14 -7.72
C VAL A 236 -18.44 -6.27 -8.92
N LEU A 237 -17.50 -5.59 -9.60
CA LEU A 237 -17.81 -4.73 -10.75
C LEU A 237 -18.43 -5.48 -11.95
N PRO A 238 -17.89 -6.62 -12.41
CA PRO A 238 -18.48 -7.40 -13.50
C PRO A 238 -19.82 -8.04 -13.12
N LEU A 239 -19.96 -8.51 -11.88
CA LEU A 239 -21.23 -9.03 -11.36
C LEU A 239 -22.30 -7.94 -11.32
N LEU A 240 -21.92 -6.71 -10.95
CA LEU A 240 -22.80 -5.53 -11.02
C LEU A 240 -23.19 -5.19 -12.46
N PHE A 241 -22.25 -5.27 -13.41
CA PHE A 241 -22.56 -5.09 -14.84
C PHE A 241 -23.53 -6.16 -15.35
N LEU A 242 -23.36 -7.41 -14.93
CA LEU A 242 -24.25 -8.54 -15.27
C LEU A 242 -25.64 -8.41 -14.61
N HIS A 243 -25.70 -7.95 -13.37
CA HIS A 243 -26.94 -7.64 -12.67
C HIS A 243 -27.72 -6.52 -13.40
N ARG A 244 -27.03 -5.43 -13.74
CA ARG A 244 -27.62 -4.29 -14.45
C ARG A 244 -28.08 -4.65 -15.87
N ALA A 245 -27.39 -5.58 -16.54
CA ALA A 245 -27.80 -6.09 -17.84
C ALA A 245 -29.05 -6.99 -17.77
N GLY A 246 -29.63 -7.23 -16.57
CA GLY A 246 -30.78 -8.12 -16.37
C GLY A 246 -30.47 -9.58 -16.72
N LYS A 247 -29.19 -9.93 -16.83
CA LYS A 247 -28.72 -11.26 -17.26
C LYS A 247 -28.45 -12.21 -16.10
N LEU A 248 -28.56 -11.76 -14.86
CA LEU A 248 -28.48 -12.68 -13.72
C LEU A 248 -29.80 -13.46 -13.59
N PRO A 249 -29.74 -14.80 -13.49
CA PRO A 249 -30.91 -15.61 -13.23
C PRO A 249 -31.55 -15.17 -11.91
N LYS A 250 -32.88 -15.00 -11.89
CA LYS A 250 -33.70 -14.60 -10.73
C LYS A 250 -33.63 -15.55 -9.51
N CYS A 251 -32.65 -16.43 -9.45
CA CYS A 251 -32.51 -17.47 -8.45
C CYS A 251 -32.05 -16.96 -7.07
N PHE A 252 -31.57 -15.71 -6.95
CA PHE A 252 -31.19 -15.15 -5.64
C PHE A 252 -32.28 -14.31 -4.97
N GLN A 253 -33.47 -14.21 -5.57
CA GLN A 253 -34.59 -13.41 -5.03
C GLN A 253 -35.62 -14.25 -4.26
N ARG A 254 -35.20 -15.40 -3.72
CA ARG A 254 -35.99 -16.23 -2.79
C ARG A 254 -35.11 -16.70 -1.63
N GLN A 255 -35.07 -15.91 -0.56
CA GLN A 255 -35.77 -16.19 0.70
C GLN A 255 -35.49 -15.07 1.69
#